data_AF-A0A9D9GVU2-F1
#
_entry.id   AF-A0A9D9GVU2-F1
#
_cell.length_a   1.000
_cell.length_b   1.000
_cell.length_c   1.000
_cell.angle_alpha   90.00
_cell.angle_beta   90.00
_cell.angle_gamma   90.00
#
_symmetry.space_group_name_H-M   'P 1'
#
loop_
_entity.id
_entity.type
_entity.pdbx_description
1 polymer ?
#
loop_
_entity_poly.entity_id
_entity_poly.type
_entity_poly.pdbx_seq_one_letter_code
_entity_poly.pdbx_strand_id
1 'polypeptide(L)'
;MKPNYLVAAESWLSDEYDAQTRERVRYLIDNDRKELEESFYRHLEFGTGGLRGIMGVGTNRMNKYTVGMATQGVANYMKANFKNLDKIKVAISYDCRNNSREFAQITANVFAANGFRVYLFDSLRPTPELSYTIRHFGCQGGVMITASHNPKEYNGYKAYWEDGAQVTSPHDTNIIDQVLKITSPAQVLFSCENPDIVTIGEDVDKAYLKDIST
;
A
#
# COMPACT_ATOMS: atom_id res chain seq x y z
N MET A 1 -23.03 3.90 -16.77
CA MET A 1 -22.17 3.83 -17.99
C MET A 1 -20.90 3.10 -17.60
N LYS A 2 -20.51 2.04 -18.31
CA LYS A 2 -19.18 1.45 -18.10
C LYS A 2 -18.15 2.54 -18.44
N PRO A 3 -17.17 2.84 -17.57
CA PRO A 3 -16.13 3.79 -17.92
C PRO A 3 -15.45 3.32 -19.20
N ASN A 4 -15.16 4.26 -20.10
CA ASN A 4 -14.46 3.93 -21.34
C ASN A 4 -13.02 3.55 -20.98
N TYR A 5 -12.72 2.25 -20.92
CA TYR A 5 -11.41 1.73 -20.54
C TYR A 5 -10.27 2.28 -21.41
N LEU A 6 -10.56 2.69 -22.65
CA LEU A 6 -9.59 3.34 -23.53
C LEU A 6 -9.20 4.72 -23.00
N VAL A 7 -10.17 5.52 -22.55
CA VAL A 7 -9.89 6.84 -21.96
C VAL A 7 -9.08 6.69 -20.67
N ALA A 8 -9.39 5.68 -19.85
CA ALA A 8 -8.62 5.36 -18.65
C ALA A 8 -7.20 4.87 -18.98
N ALA A 9 -7.01 4.13 -20.07
CA ALA A 9 -5.69 3.70 -20.52
C ALA A 9 -4.88 4.87 -21.11
N GLU A 10 -5.50 5.73 -21.92
CA GLU A 10 -4.85 6.89 -22.51
C GLU A 10 -4.36 7.88 -21.46
N SER A 11 -5.10 8.04 -20.34
CA SER A 11 -4.64 8.90 -19.24
C SER A 11 -3.35 8.38 -18.58
N TRP A 12 -3.07 7.08 -18.67
CA TRP A 12 -1.82 6.47 -18.18
C TRP A 12 -0.62 6.70 -19.12
N LEU A 13 -0.80 7.40 -20.24
CA LEU A 13 0.28 7.86 -21.12
C LEU A 13 0.81 9.26 -20.75
N SER A 14 0.26 9.91 -19.72
CA SER A 14 0.70 11.22 -19.23
C SER A 14 2.01 11.15 -18.44
N ASP A 15 2.62 12.31 -18.19
CA ASP A 15 3.87 12.42 -17.42
C ASP A 15 3.74 12.11 -15.92
N GLU A 16 2.51 11.88 -15.42
CA GLU A 16 2.28 11.39 -14.06
C GLU A 16 2.78 9.94 -13.87
N TYR A 17 2.94 9.21 -14.97
CA TYR A 17 3.39 7.83 -15.00
C TYR A 17 4.82 7.74 -15.54
N ASP A 18 5.60 6.76 -15.08
CA ASP A 18 6.98 6.61 -15.54
C ASP A 18 7.05 6.05 -16.96
N ALA A 19 8.23 6.17 -17.58
CA ALA A 19 8.42 5.76 -18.96
C ALA A 19 8.07 4.27 -19.20
N GLN A 20 8.43 3.39 -18.27
CA GLN A 20 8.16 1.95 -18.37
C GLN A 20 6.66 1.64 -18.32
N THR A 21 5.91 2.31 -17.44
CA THR A 21 4.45 2.19 -17.34
C THR A 21 3.80 2.68 -18.63
N ARG A 22 4.18 3.86 -19.12
CA ARG A 22 3.64 4.40 -20.38
C ARG A 22 3.93 3.50 -21.57
N GLU A 23 5.14 2.94 -21.65
CA GLU A 23 5.52 1.99 -22.70
C GLU A 23 4.67 0.72 -22.64
N ARG A 24 4.48 0.14 -21.44
CA ARG A 24 3.66 -1.05 -21.28
C ARG A 24 2.19 -0.79 -21.62
N VAL A 25 1.64 0.35 -21.23
CA VAL A 25 0.26 0.74 -21.58
C VAL A 25 0.12 0.92 -23.09
N ARG A 26 1.06 1.61 -23.76
CA ARG A 26 1.07 1.76 -25.22
C ARG A 26 1.10 0.39 -25.91
N TYR A 27 1.95 -0.53 -25.43
CA TYR A 27 1.98 -1.89 -25.95
C TYR A 27 0.60 -2.58 -25.86
N LEU A 28 -0.10 -2.46 -24.73
CA LEU A 28 -1.43 -3.06 -24.56
C LEU A 28 -2.48 -2.44 -25.51
N ILE A 29 -2.42 -1.12 -25.71
CA ILE A 29 -3.30 -0.42 -26.68
C ILE A 29 -3.11 -0.97 -28.08
N ASP A 30 -1.87 -1.17 -28.50
CA ASP A 30 -1.54 -1.55 -29.88
C ASP A 30 -1.66 -3.07 -30.13
N ASN A 31 -1.47 -3.91 -29.10
CA ASN A 31 -1.24 -5.35 -29.29
C ASN A 31 -2.14 -6.28 -28.48
N ASP A 32 -2.76 -5.84 -27.38
CA ASP A 32 -3.54 -6.74 -26.50
C ASP A 32 -4.78 -6.05 -25.90
N ARG A 33 -5.80 -5.92 -26.73
CA ARG A 33 -7.07 -5.30 -26.36
C ARG A 33 -7.77 -6.00 -25.19
N LYS A 34 -7.59 -7.32 -25.05
CA LYS A 34 -8.23 -8.09 -23.97
C LYS A 34 -7.58 -7.75 -22.63
N GLU A 35 -6.26 -7.81 -22.55
CA GLU A 35 -5.54 -7.44 -21.32
C GLU A 35 -5.69 -5.95 -20.99
N LEU A 36 -5.76 -5.09 -22.01
CA LEU A 36 -6.08 -3.68 -21.83
C LEU A 36 -7.45 -3.48 -21.17
N GLU A 37 -8.51 -4.10 -21.70
CA GLU A 37 -9.84 -4.02 -21.13
C GLU A 37 -9.83 -4.54 -19.68
N GLU A 38 -9.27 -5.72 -19.43
CA GLU A 38 -9.16 -6.31 -18.09
C GLU A 38 -8.37 -5.45 -17.09
N SER A 39 -7.41 -4.66 -17.57
CA SER A 39 -6.57 -3.78 -16.75
C SER A 39 -7.25 -2.46 -16.41
N PHE A 40 -8.19 -1.98 -17.22
CA PHE A 40 -8.74 -0.62 -17.15
C PHE A 40 -10.27 -0.53 -17.04
N TYR A 41 -11.02 -1.65 -17.10
CA TYR A 41 -12.48 -1.62 -17.06
C TYR A 41 -13.08 -1.14 -15.73
N ARG A 42 -12.28 -1.13 -14.65
CA ARG A 42 -12.67 -0.64 -13.32
C ARG A 42 -11.45 -0.19 -12.52
N HIS A 43 -11.70 0.35 -11.33
CA HIS A 43 -10.66 0.53 -10.33
C HIS A 43 -10.57 -0.70 -9.42
N LEU A 44 -9.36 -1.03 -8.98
CA LEU A 44 -9.15 -2.02 -7.95
C LEU A 44 -9.75 -1.51 -6.64
N GLU A 45 -10.76 -2.21 -6.13
CA GLU A 45 -11.50 -1.75 -4.96
C GLU A 45 -10.69 -1.95 -3.68
N PHE A 46 -10.57 -0.88 -2.89
CA PHE A 46 -10.11 -0.95 -1.52
C PHE A 46 -11.27 -1.48 -0.67
N GLY A 47 -11.23 -2.77 -0.32
CA GLY A 47 -12.25 -3.38 0.52
C GLY A 47 -11.97 -3.21 2.00
N THR A 48 -12.83 -3.78 2.85
CA THR A 48 -12.65 -3.80 4.32
C THR A 48 -11.33 -4.44 4.75
N GLY A 49 -10.86 -5.43 3.98
CA GLY A 49 -9.57 -6.08 4.17
C GLY A 49 -8.38 -5.43 3.44
N GLY A 50 -8.55 -4.25 2.84
CA GLY A 50 -7.55 -3.58 2.00
C GLY A 50 -7.64 -3.94 0.51
N LEU A 51 -6.53 -3.81 -0.22
CA LEU A 51 -6.44 -4.10 -1.66
C LEU A 51 -5.95 -5.52 -1.92
N ARG A 52 -6.46 -6.11 -3.02
CA ARG A 52 -5.94 -7.36 -3.56
C ARG A 52 -6.21 -7.45 -5.05
N GLY A 53 -5.18 -7.69 -5.85
CA GLY A 53 -5.33 -7.80 -7.29
C GLY A 53 -4.13 -8.40 -7.99
N ILE A 54 -4.30 -8.73 -9.26
CA ILE A 54 -3.21 -9.13 -10.16
C ILE A 54 -2.28 -7.94 -10.34
N MET A 55 -0.98 -8.17 -10.33
CA MET A 55 0.01 -7.11 -10.58
C MET A 55 0.06 -6.75 -12.07
N GLY A 56 0.24 -5.46 -12.36
CA GLY A 56 0.31 -4.97 -13.74
C GLY A 56 -0.02 -3.48 -13.85
N VAL A 57 0.03 -2.96 -15.07
CA VAL A 57 -0.41 -1.58 -15.35
C VAL A 57 -1.93 -1.49 -15.36
N GLY A 58 -2.46 -0.32 -15.03
CA GLY A 58 -3.88 -0.02 -15.10
C GLY A 58 -4.59 0.05 -13.76
N THR A 59 -5.80 0.58 -13.82
CA THR A 59 -6.61 0.95 -12.65
C THR A 59 -7.13 -0.26 -11.89
N ASN A 60 -7.27 -1.42 -12.54
CA ASN A 60 -7.70 -2.70 -11.95
C ASN A 60 -6.52 -3.64 -11.64
N ARG A 61 -5.34 -3.08 -11.34
CA ARG A 61 -4.13 -3.86 -11.03
C ARG A 61 -3.43 -3.36 -9.78
N MET A 62 -2.66 -4.26 -9.15
CA MET A 62 -1.68 -3.91 -8.14
C MET A 62 -0.43 -3.37 -8.83
N ASN A 63 -0.07 -2.13 -8.52
CA ASN A 63 1.15 -1.48 -8.96
C ASN A 63 1.53 -0.37 -7.99
N LYS A 64 2.68 0.25 -8.23
CA LYS A 64 3.20 1.31 -7.37
C LYS A 64 2.26 2.50 -7.19
N TYR A 65 1.45 2.83 -8.21
CA TYR A 65 0.48 3.93 -8.14
C TYR A 65 -0.71 3.56 -7.26
N THR A 66 -1.29 2.38 -7.47
CA THR A 66 -2.37 1.86 -6.63
C THR A 66 -1.94 1.77 -5.16
N VAL A 67 -0.74 1.25 -4.88
CA VAL A 67 -0.17 1.18 -3.52
C VAL A 67 0.09 2.57 -2.94
N GLY A 68 0.67 3.48 -3.72
CA GLY A 68 0.96 4.84 -3.28
C GLY A 68 -0.30 5.64 -2.95
N MET A 69 -1.30 5.59 -3.83
CA MET A 69 -2.59 6.28 -3.62
C MET A 69 -3.34 5.73 -2.41
N ALA A 70 -3.34 4.40 -2.23
CA ALA A 70 -3.88 3.77 -1.02
C ALA A 70 -3.15 4.24 0.24
N THR A 71 -1.82 4.26 0.20
CA THR A 71 -0.99 4.71 1.34
C THR A 71 -1.24 6.18 1.66
N GLN A 72 -1.37 7.04 0.65
CA GLN A 72 -1.69 8.46 0.83
C GLN A 72 -3.06 8.66 1.49
N GLY A 73 -4.09 7.90 1.07
CA GLY A 73 -5.41 7.92 1.70
C GLY A 73 -5.35 7.48 3.17
N VAL A 74 -4.62 6.41 3.48
CA VAL A 74 -4.40 5.96 4.87
C VAL A 74 -3.66 7.03 5.69
N ALA A 75 -2.62 7.64 5.13
CA ALA A 75 -1.86 8.70 5.79
C ALA A 75 -2.74 9.92 6.10
N ASN A 76 -3.60 10.33 5.16
CA ASN A 76 -4.56 11.42 5.36
C ASN A 76 -5.54 11.11 6.50
N TYR A 77 -6.07 9.88 6.53
CA TYR A 77 -6.97 9.45 7.60
C TYR A 77 -6.27 9.41 8.97
N MET A 78 -5.07 8.84 9.06
CA MET A 78 -4.30 8.79 10.31
C MET A 78 -3.98 10.20 10.83
N LYS A 79 -3.56 11.13 9.95
CA LYS A 79 -3.32 12.53 10.33
C LYS A 79 -4.55 13.19 10.95
N ALA A 80 -5.75 12.90 10.44
CA ALA A 80 -6.99 13.45 10.97
C ALA A 80 -7.33 12.89 12.37
N ASN A 81 -7.07 11.61 12.62
CA ASN A 81 -7.42 10.94 13.88
C ASN A 81 -6.37 11.15 14.98
N PHE A 82 -5.09 11.24 14.61
CA PHE A 82 -3.97 11.34 15.55
C PHE A 82 -3.33 12.74 15.55
N LYS A 83 -4.11 13.78 15.24
CA LYS A 83 -3.67 15.18 15.12
C LYS A 83 -3.01 15.76 16.39
N ASN A 84 -3.24 15.14 17.55
CA ASN A 84 -2.71 15.58 18.83
C ASN A 84 -1.34 14.97 19.16
N LEU A 85 -0.83 14.05 18.32
CA LEU A 85 0.49 13.46 18.50
C LEU A 85 1.53 14.29 17.75
N ASP A 86 2.67 14.55 18.38
CA ASP A 86 3.80 15.22 17.73
C ASP A 86 4.35 14.43 16.54
N LYS A 87 4.26 13.10 16.62
CA LYS A 87 4.72 12.18 15.57
C LYS A 87 3.84 10.94 15.53
N ILE A 88 3.29 10.64 14.35
CA ILE A 88 2.57 9.39 14.08
C ILE A 88 3.60 8.33 13.66
N LYS A 89 3.48 7.12 14.21
CA LYS A 89 4.35 5.98 13.93
C LYS A 89 3.57 4.88 13.20
N VAL A 90 4.18 4.24 12.22
CA VAL A 90 3.60 3.07 11.51
C VAL A 90 4.63 1.95 11.36
N ALA A 91 4.14 0.71 11.35
CA ALA A 91 4.96 -0.47 11.03
C ALA A 91 4.58 -1.06 9.67
N ILE A 92 5.56 -1.56 8.92
CA ILE A 92 5.35 -2.14 7.59
C ILE A 92 6.06 -3.49 7.50
N SER A 93 5.32 -4.50 7.08
CA SER A 93 5.82 -5.85 6.82
C SER A 93 5.31 -6.37 5.48
N TYR A 94 5.91 -7.44 4.98
CA TYR A 94 5.59 -8.02 3.70
C TYR A 94 5.92 -9.52 3.62
N ASP A 95 5.24 -10.22 2.71
CA ASP A 95 5.44 -11.66 2.47
C ASP A 95 6.39 -11.95 1.28
N CYS A 96 6.51 -13.22 0.90
CA CYS A 96 7.41 -13.69 -0.15
C CYS A 96 6.91 -13.48 -1.60
N ARG A 97 5.85 -12.71 -1.84
CA ARG A 97 5.33 -12.51 -3.20
C ARG A 97 6.24 -11.63 -4.05
N ASN A 98 6.10 -11.77 -5.36
CA ASN A 98 6.73 -10.88 -6.32
C ASN A 98 6.38 -9.41 -5.98
N ASN A 99 7.39 -8.55 -6.03
CA ASN A 99 7.31 -7.11 -5.74
C ASN A 99 6.85 -6.74 -4.32
N SER A 100 6.69 -7.68 -3.38
CA SER A 100 6.28 -7.36 -2.00
C SER A 100 7.26 -6.42 -1.30
N ARG A 101 8.57 -6.64 -1.48
CA ARG A 101 9.62 -5.73 -0.97
C ARG A 101 9.52 -4.33 -1.58
N GLU A 102 9.27 -4.24 -2.89
CA GLU A 102 9.16 -2.95 -3.59
C GLU A 102 7.93 -2.18 -3.12
N PHE A 103 6.77 -2.83 -3.03
CA PHE A 103 5.55 -2.21 -2.52
C PHE A 103 5.67 -1.80 -1.06
N ALA A 104 6.36 -2.58 -0.22
CA ALA A 104 6.65 -2.19 1.16
C ALA A 104 7.52 -0.92 1.23
N GLN A 105 8.53 -0.81 0.37
CA GLN A 105 9.35 0.39 0.27
C GLN A 105 8.56 1.61 -0.21
N ILE A 106 7.68 1.45 -1.20
CA ILE A 106 6.79 2.52 -1.67
C ILE A 106 5.89 2.99 -0.54
N THR A 107 5.25 2.06 0.18
CA THR A 107 4.43 2.39 1.35
C THR A 107 5.25 3.14 2.42
N ALA A 108 6.48 2.70 2.70
CA ALA A 108 7.36 3.36 3.66
C ALA A 108 7.70 4.79 3.23
N ASN A 109 8.06 4.98 1.96
CA ASN A 109 8.39 6.29 1.42
C ASN A 109 7.20 7.24 1.48
N VAL A 110 6.00 6.78 1.15
CA VAL A 110 4.79 7.63 1.20
C VAL A 110 4.45 8.06 2.62
N PHE A 111 4.50 7.15 3.60
CA PHE A 111 4.31 7.53 5.00
C PHE A 111 5.40 8.50 5.49
N ALA A 112 6.67 8.21 5.21
CA ALA A 112 7.79 9.05 5.61
C ALA A 112 7.71 10.45 4.99
N ALA A 113 7.35 10.56 3.70
CA ALA A 113 7.14 11.83 3.02
C ALA A 113 5.94 12.61 3.57
N ASN A 114 4.98 11.90 4.18
CA ASN A 114 3.90 12.50 4.94
C ASN A 114 4.30 12.87 6.39
N GLY A 115 5.55 12.69 6.80
CA GLY A 115 6.09 13.10 8.12
C GLY A 115 5.98 12.04 9.22
N PHE A 116 5.57 10.82 8.88
CA PHE A 116 5.48 9.71 9.84
C PHE A 116 6.87 9.15 10.16
N ARG A 117 7.00 8.56 11.35
CA ARG A 117 8.10 7.62 11.62
C ARG A 117 7.66 6.23 11.17
N VAL A 118 8.50 5.57 10.38
CA VAL A 118 8.17 4.28 9.75
C VAL A 118 9.13 3.22 10.24
N TYR A 119 8.61 2.12 10.78
CA TYR A 119 9.38 0.92 11.04
C TYR A 119 9.17 -0.08 9.90
N LEU A 120 10.22 -0.37 9.14
CA LEU A 120 10.17 -1.25 7.97
C LEU A 120 11.04 -2.49 8.22
N PHE A 121 10.48 -3.68 8.06
CA PHE A 121 11.25 -4.91 8.17
C PHE A 121 12.30 -5.06 7.04
N ASP A 122 13.52 -5.48 7.41
CA ASP A 122 14.64 -5.72 6.49
C ASP A 122 14.38 -6.86 5.49
N SER A 123 13.49 -7.78 5.86
CA SER A 123 13.16 -9.02 5.19
C SER A 123 11.72 -9.42 5.50
N LEU A 124 11.22 -10.46 4.83
CA LEU A 124 9.83 -10.89 4.99
C LEU A 124 9.53 -11.31 6.45
N ARG A 125 8.35 -10.96 6.95
CA ARG A 125 7.86 -11.36 8.27
C ARG A 125 6.37 -11.68 8.22
N PRO A 126 5.88 -12.61 9.06
CA PRO A 126 4.48 -13.01 9.07
C PRO A 126 3.58 -11.89 9.62
N THR A 127 2.31 -11.90 9.22
CA THR A 127 1.27 -10.98 9.72
C THR A 127 1.22 -10.81 11.25
N PRO A 128 1.27 -11.87 12.09
CA PRO A 128 1.27 -11.71 13.55
C PRO A 128 2.43 -10.88 14.07
N GLU A 129 3.57 -10.87 13.38
CA GLU A 129 4.74 -10.11 13.80
C GLU A 129 4.60 -8.63 13.47
N LEU A 130 3.93 -8.28 12.36
CA LEU A 130 3.47 -6.91 12.13
C LEU A 130 2.54 -6.45 13.27
N SER A 131 1.53 -7.27 13.59
CA SER A 131 0.56 -6.97 14.66
C SER A 131 1.26 -6.74 16.01
N TYR A 132 2.23 -7.59 16.35
CA TYR A 132 3.08 -7.41 17.51
C TYR A 132 3.87 -6.10 17.45
N THR A 133 4.55 -5.84 16.34
CA THR A 133 5.41 -4.65 16.12
C THR A 133 4.64 -3.34 16.30
N ILE A 134 3.40 -3.29 15.83
CA ILE A 134 2.52 -2.12 16.01
C ILE A 134 2.37 -1.79 17.49
N ARG A 135 2.06 -2.80 18.32
CA ARG A 135 1.87 -2.62 19.76
C ARG A 135 3.21 -2.38 20.46
N HIS A 136 4.25 -3.10 20.07
CA HIS A 136 5.59 -3.04 20.66
C HIS A 136 6.20 -1.64 20.55
N PHE A 137 6.08 -0.98 19.39
CA PHE A 137 6.57 0.38 19.18
C PHE A 137 5.53 1.47 19.45
N GLY A 138 4.30 1.11 19.86
CA GLY A 138 3.19 2.04 20.06
C GLY A 138 2.85 2.83 18.79
N CYS A 139 2.81 2.14 17.66
CA CYS A 139 2.41 2.68 16.36
C CYS A 139 0.89 2.92 16.32
N GLN A 140 0.48 3.89 15.51
CA GLN A 140 -0.92 4.23 15.27
C GLN A 140 -1.55 3.35 14.18
N GLY A 141 -0.78 2.40 13.65
CA GLY A 141 -1.22 1.42 12.68
C GLY A 141 -0.05 0.81 11.93
N GLY A 142 -0.37 0.10 10.86
CA GLY A 142 0.63 -0.51 10.01
C GLY A 142 0.07 -1.07 8.71
N VAL A 143 0.96 -1.61 7.88
CA VAL A 143 0.61 -2.19 6.59
C VAL A 143 1.28 -3.54 6.42
N MET A 144 0.50 -4.54 6.03
CA MET A 144 1.00 -5.83 5.54
C MET A 144 0.85 -5.88 4.02
N ILE A 145 1.97 -5.97 3.29
CA ILE A 145 1.97 -6.24 1.86
C ILE A 145 1.86 -7.75 1.66
N THR A 146 0.65 -8.20 1.28
CA THR A 146 0.35 -9.62 1.08
C THR A 146 -1.00 -9.81 0.38
N ALA A 147 -1.07 -10.78 -0.52
CA ALA A 147 -2.34 -11.38 -0.97
C ALA A 147 -2.63 -12.73 -0.30
N SER A 148 -2.01 -13.01 0.84
CA SER A 148 -2.22 -14.21 1.67
C SER A 148 -1.98 -15.52 0.91
N HIS A 149 -3.03 -16.22 0.48
CA HIS A 149 -2.95 -17.52 -0.21
C HIS A 149 -3.17 -17.43 -1.72
N ASN A 150 -3.39 -16.23 -2.27
CA ASN A 150 -3.62 -16.06 -3.71
C ASN A 150 -2.40 -16.48 -4.55
N PRO A 151 -2.59 -16.77 -5.86
CA PRO A 151 -1.48 -17.09 -6.77
C PRO A 151 -0.37 -16.04 -6.77
N LYS A 152 0.83 -16.39 -7.27
CA LYS A 152 2.03 -15.54 -7.22
C LYS A 152 1.92 -14.24 -8.02
N GLU A 153 1.01 -14.21 -8.99
CA GLU A 153 0.67 -13.05 -9.83
C GLU A 153 -0.11 -11.99 -9.05
N TYR A 154 -0.67 -12.35 -7.89
CA TYR A 154 -1.38 -11.45 -7.01
C TYR A 154 -0.46 -10.85 -5.96
N ASN A 155 -0.72 -9.60 -5.64
CA ASN A 155 -0.25 -8.97 -4.41
C ASN A 155 -1.42 -8.22 -3.74
N GLY A 156 -1.16 -7.65 -2.56
CA GLY A 156 -2.18 -6.97 -1.79
C GLY A 156 -1.60 -6.01 -0.77
N TYR A 157 -2.47 -5.19 -0.21
CA TYR A 157 -2.16 -4.16 0.77
C TYR A 157 -3.22 -4.26 1.85
N LYS A 158 -2.82 -4.55 3.09
CA LYS A 158 -3.74 -4.65 4.23
C LYS A 158 -3.37 -3.60 5.27
N ALA A 159 -4.32 -2.72 5.60
CA ALA A 159 -4.13 -1.72 6.66
C ALA A 159 -4.49 -2.30 8.03
N TYR A 160 -3.72 -1.89 9.05
CA TYR A 160 -3.88 -2.24 10.45
C TYR A 160 -3.97 -0.96 11.29
N TRP A 161 -4.65 -1.04 12.43
CA TRP A 161 -4.82 0.08 13.36
C TRP A 161 -3.94 -0.07 14.61
N GLU A 162 -4.04 0.87 15.55
CA GLU A 162 -3.15 0.99 16.72
C GLU A 162 -3.25 -0.19 17.71
N ASP A 163 -4.35 -0.94 17.69
CA ASP A 163 -4.53 -2.17 18.45
C ASP A 163 -3.77 -3.38 17.84
N GLY A 164 -3.15 -3.19 16.68
CA GLY A 164 -2.47 -4.24 15.92
C GLY A 164 -3.41 -5.16 15.16
N ALA A 165 -4.72 -4.87 15.11
CA ALA A 165 -5.69 -5.61 14.33
C ALA A 165 -5.80 -5.02 12.91
N GLN A 166 -6.24 -5.87 11.97
CA GLN A 166 -6.62 -5.40 10.64
C GLN A 166 -7.81 -4.43 10.78
N VAL A 167 -7.82 -3.34 10.00
CA VAL A 167 -8.89 -2.34 10.07
C VAL A 167 -10.27 -2.97 9.86
N THR A 168 -11.22 -2.52 10.65
CA THR A 168 -12.66 -2.82 10.55
C THR A 168 -13.44 -1.51 10.66
N SER A 169 -14.77 -1.58 10.55
CA SER A 169 -15.63 -0.41 10.73
C SER A 169 -15.43 0.22 12.12
N PRO A 170 -15.31 1.57 12.22
CA PRO A 170 -15.50 2.55 11.14
C PRO A 170 -14.22 2.91 10.36
N HIS A 171 -13.04 2.41 10.75
CA HIS A 171 -11.78 2.82 10.14
C HIS A 171 -11.67 2.38 8.68
N ASP A 172 -12.12 1.18 8.34
CA ASP A 172 -12.11 0.68 6.96
C ASP A 172 -12.82 1.62 5.98
N THR A 173 -14.04 2.02 6.31
CA THR A 173 -14.94 2.84 5.50
C THR A 173 -14.35 4.25 5.34
N ASN A 174 -13.85 4.82 6.43
CA ASN A 174 -13.25 6.14 6.39
C ASN A 174 -11.91 6.15 5.62
N ILE A 175 -11.13 5.07 5.67
CA ILE A 175 -9.92 4.92 4.84
C ILE A 175 -10.33 4.89 3.37
N ILE A 176 -11.34 4.09 3.02
CA ILE A 176 -11.88 4.02 1.65
C ILE A 176 -12.27 5.42 1.16
N ASP A 177 -13.00 6.19 1.98
CA ASP A 177 -13.40 7.56 1.64
C ASP A 177 -12.19 8.49 1.40
N GLN A 178 -11.08 8.31 2.12
CA GLN A 178 -9.86 9.08 1.88
C GLN A 178 -9.11 8.62 0.63
N VAL A 179 -9.07 7.31 0.36
CA VAL A 179 -8.44 6.76 -0.85
C VAL A 179 -9.19 7.21 -2.10
N LEU A 180 -10.53 7.23 -2.07
CA LEU A 180 -11.36 7.69 -3.19
C LEU A 180 -11.21 9.19 -3.50
N LYS A 181 -10.72 9.98 -2.54
CA LYS A 181 -10.37 11.40 -2.77
C LYS A 181 -9.05 11.55 -3.53
N ILE A 182 -8.22 10.51 -3.57
CA ILE A 182 -6.97 10.51 -4.32
C ILE A 182 -7.28 10.12 -5.77
N THR A 183 -7.30 11.09 -6.67
CA THR A 183 -7.72 10.90 -8.06
C THR A 183 -6.57 10.84 -9.06
N SER A 184 -5.35 11.14 -8.61
CA SER A 184 -4.15 11.17 -9.46
C SER A 184 -2.89 10.80 -8.67
N PRO A 185 -1.92 10.08 -9.27
CA PRO A 185 -0.58 9.90 -8.71
C PRO A 185 0.13 11.18 -8.28
N ALA A 186 -0.15 12.32 -8.93
CA ALA A 186 0.46 13.60 -8.58
C ALA A 186 0.07 14.11 -7.17
N GLN A 187 -1.00 13.56 -6.58
CA GLN A 187 -1.42 13.86 -5.22
C GLN A 187 -0.69 13.01 -4.16
N VAL A 188 0.13 12.06 -4.58
CA VAL A 188 0.86 11.13 -3.70
C VAL A 188 2.28 11.63 -3.48
N LEU A 189 2.68 11.72 -2.22
CA LEU A 189 4.06 12.05 -1.86
C LEU A 189 4.94 10.81 -1.93
N PHE A 190 5.48 10.45 -3.09
CA PHE A 190 6.24 9.20 -3.29
C PHE A 190 7.63 9.16 -2.63
N SER A 191 8.20 10.30 -2.26
CA SER A 191 9.54 10.37 -1.69
C SER A 191 9.73 11.65 -0.88
N CYS A 192 10.68 11.61 0.05
CA CYS A 192 11.23 12.78 0.72
C CYS A 192 12.76 12.68 0.79
N GLU A 193 13.44 13.83 0.84
CA GLU A 193 14.90 13.88 0.87
C GLU A 193 15.49 13.32 2.18
N ASN A 194 14.76 13.46 3.30
CA ASN A 194 15.18 13.00 4.61
C ASN A 194 14.08 12.16 5.29
N PRO A 195 13.94 10.87 4.93
CA PRO A 195 12.91 9.99 5.47
C PRO A 195 13.23 9.49 6.89
N ASP A 196 12.26 9.53 7.80
CA ASP A 196 12.32 8.89 9.14
C ASP A 196 11.89 7.41 9.02
N ILE A 197 12.65 6.63 8.25
CA ILE A 197 12.46 5.17 8.08
C ILE A 197 13.52 4.44 8.89
N VAL A 198 13.07 3.69 9.90
CA VAL A 198 13.87 2.81 10.75
C VAL A 198 13.75 1.38 10.23
N THR A 199 14.88 0.80 9.81
CA THR A 199 14.92 -0.62 9.45
C THR A 199 14.91 -1.48 10.72
N ILE A 200 14.02 -2.47 10.77
CA ILE A 200 13.87 -3.41 11.90
C ILE A 200 14.02 -4.86 11.42
N GLY A 201 14.32 -5.78 12.34
CA GLY A 201 14.58 -7.19 12.04
C GLY A 201 14.76 -8.01 13.31
N GLU A 202 15.91 -8.68 13.44
CA GLU A 202 16.19 -9.70 14.47
C GLU A 202 15.86 -9.29 15.92
N ASP A 203 16.06 -8.03 16.29
CA ASP A 203 15.74 -7.55 17.65
C ASP A 203 14.23 -7.60 17.96
N VAL A 204 13.40 -7.33 16.95
CA VAL A 204 11.93 -7.44 17.05
C VAL A 204 11.53 -8.92 17.08
N ASP A 205 12.17 -9.76 16.27
CA ASP A 205 11.92 -11.20 16.25
C ASP A 205 12.16 -11.82 17.64
N LYS A 206 13.29 -11.45 18.28
CA LYS A 206 13.63 -11.91 19.64
C LYS A 206 12.59 -11.45 20.67
N ALA A 207 12.14 -10.20 20.58
CA ALA A 207 11.11 -9.67 21.47
C ALA A 207 9.77 -10.40 21.28
N TYR A 208 9.35 -10.61 20.02
CA TYR A 208 8.14 -11.34 19.67
C TYR A 208 8.16 -12.77 20.21
N LEU A 209 9.24 -13.52 19.93
CA LEU A 209 9.38 -14.92 20.37
C LEU A 209 9.39 -15.05 21.89
N LYS A 210 10.02 -14.10 22.59
CA LYS A 210 10.05 -14.07 24.06
C LYS A 210 8.64 -13.91 24.62
N ASP A 211 7.86 -12.96 24.11
CA ASP A 211 6.55 -12.61 24.66
C ASP A 211 5.46 -13.67 24.38
N ILE A 212 5.62 -14.51 23.36
CA ILE A 212 4.69 -15.63 23.09
C ILE A 212 5.09 -16.93 23.79
N SER A 213 6.28 -16.99 24.40
CA SER A 213 6.78 -18.17 25.10
C SER A 213 6.44 -18.17 26.59
N THR A 214 5.73 -17.15 27.07
CA THR A 214 5.30 -16.94 28.46
C THR A 214 3.79 -17.10 28.59
#